data_AF-A0A953EMH2-F1
#
_entry.id   AF-A0A953EMH2-F1
#
_cell.length_a   1.000
_cell.length_b   1.000
_cell.length_c   1.000
_cell.angle_alpha   90.00
_cell.angle_beta   90.00
_cell.angle_gamma   90.00
#
_symmetry.space_group_name_H-M   'P 1'
#
loop_
_entity.id
_entity.type
_entity.pdbx_description
1 polymer ?
#
loop_
_entity_poly.entity_id
_entity_poly.type
_entity_poly.pdbx_seq_one_letter_code
_entity_poly.pdbx_strand_id
1 'polypeptide(L)'
;MIARRSSSCTELGRRLQIHGVDANVYIVGDAAIATTIVEDRRLTADIDAVFEPNDAVAAEVERMANDLDLPPDWLNSNAAPWIPPPRRDTEAVVTEIPGLTIRTASPRVLSLQ
;
A
#
# COMPACT_ATOMS: atom_id res chain seq x y z
N MET A 1 5.61 16.31 24.32
CA MET A 1 4.49 16.19 23.35
C MET A 1 4.93 15.13 22.33
N ILE A 2 4.47 13.90 22.46
CA ILE A 2 4.84 12.83 21.53
C ILE A 2 4.02 13.07 20.26
N ALA A 3 4.65 13.59 19.21
CA ALA A 3 4.05 13.59 17.88
C ALA A 3 3.86 12.12 17.49
N ARG A 4 2.60 11.68 17.42
CA ARG A 4 2.24 10.34 16.96
C ARG A 4 2.68 10.28 15.49
N ARG A 5 3.77 9.58 15.17
CA ARG A 5 4.22 9.40 13.78
C ARG A 5 3.12 8.61 13.07
N SER A 6 2.48 9.22 12.08
CA SER A 6 1.49 8.53 11.24
C SER A 6 2.22 7.64 10.25
N SER A 7 1.77 6.40 10.05
CA SER A 7 2.34 5.52 9.03
C SER A 7 2.10 6.09 7.62
N SER A 8 2.96 5.79 6.64
CA SER A 8 2.78 6.24 5.25
C SER A 8 1.44 5.80 4.66
N CYS A 9 0.94 4.60 4.98
CA CYS A 9 -0.40 4.18 4.55
C CYS A 9 -1.52 5.04 5.15
N THR A 10 -1.40 5.43 6.43
CA THR A 10 -2.35 6.33 7.08
C THR A 10 -2.35 7.72 6.43
N GLU A 11 -1.17 8.22 6.08
CA GLU A 11 -1.06 9.49 5.37
C GLU A 11 -1.64 9.40 3.96
N LEU A 12 -1.38 8.31 3.23
CA LEU A 12 -1.97 8.06 1.92
C LEU A 12 -3.51 8.07 1.98
N GLY A 13 -4.10 7.29 2.90
CA GLY A 13 -5.55 7.25 3.08
C GLY A 13 -6.14 8.62 3.42
N ARG A 14 -5.49 9.39 4.30
CA ARG A 14 -5.89 10.76 4.64
C ARG A 14 -5.89 11.68 3.41
N ARG A 15 -4.86 11.63 2.58
CA ARG A 15 -4.74 12.48 1.38
C ARG A 15 -5.75 12.09 0.32
N LEU A 16 -5.95 10.79 0.07
CA LEU A 16 -6.97 10.29 -0.84
C LEU A 16 -8.37 10.70 -0.40
N GLN A 17 -8.67 10.62 0.90
CA GLN A 17 -9.94 11.07 1.46
C GLN A 17 -10.18 12.57 1.25
N ILE A 18 -9.15 13.41 1.38
CA ILE A 18 -9.25 14.86 1.08
C ILE A 18 -9.62 15.09 -0.38
N HIS A 19 -9.16 14.24 -1.28
CA HIS A 19 -9.50 14.28 -2.69
C HIS A 19 -10.82 13.56 -3.03
N GLY A 20 -11.55 13.04 -2.04
CA GLY A 20 -12.80 12.29 -2.24
C GLY A 20 -12.60 10.95 -2.95
N VAL A 21 -11.40 10.37 -2.85
CA VAL A 21 -11.04 9.09 -3.45
C VAL A 21 -11.09 8.01 -2.38
N ASP A 22 -11.95 7.02 -2.58
CA ASP A 22 -11.93 5.76 -1.83
C ASP A 22 -11.10 4.74 -2.62
N ALA A 23 -9.93 4.37 -2.09
CA ALA A 23 -9.00 3.49 -2.77
C ALA A 23 -8.92 2.10 -2.13
N ASN A 24 -8.63 1.11 -2.97
CA ASN A 24 -8.26 -0.24 -2.59
C ASN A 24 -6.81 -0.49 -3.02
N VAL A 25 -6.00 -1.00 -2.10
CA VAL A 25 -4.62 -1.38 -2.36
C VAL A 25 -4.43 -2.83 -1.94
N TYR A 26 -4.03 -3.67 -2.88
CA TYR A 26 -3.71 -5.08 -2.63
C TYR A 26 -2.19 -5.27 -2.60
N ILE A 27 -1.61 -5.55 -1.44
CA ILE A 27 -0.17 -5.67 -1.22
C ILE A 27 0.28 -7.12 -1.40
N VAL A 28 1.37 -7.34 -2.14
CA VAL A 28 1.96 -8.66 -2.45
C VAL A 28 3.47 -8.66 -2.12
N GLY A 29 4.06 -9.84 -1.94
CA GLY A 29 5.50 -10.02 -1.70
C GLY A 29 5.89 -10.07 -0.23
N ASP A 30 7.19 -10.11 0.07
CA ASP A 30 7.73 -10.14 1.46
C ASP A 30 7.33 -8.88 2.28
N ALA A 31 6.94 -7.79 1.60
CA ALA A 31 6.36 -6.60 2.21
C ALA A 31 5.00 -6.87 2.89
N ALA A 32 4.26 -7.89 2.44
CA ALA A 32 3.03 -8.35 3.08
C ALA A 32 3.26 -8.86 4.52
N ILE A 33 4.47 -9.34 4.82
CA ILE A 33 4.87 -9.79 6.16
C ILE A 33 5.16 -8.58 7.07
N ALA A 34 5.42 -7.39 6.50
CA ALA A 34 5.67 -6.15 7.22
C ALA A 34 4.39 -5.29 7.46
N THR A 35 3.19 -5.76 7.07
CA THR A 35 1.97 -4.92 7.02
C THR A 35 1.41 -4.45 8.37
N THR A 36 2.13 -4.66 9.48
CA THR A 36 1.86 -3.89 10.69
C THR A 36 2.86 -2.74 10.78
N ILE A 37 2.49 -1.62 10.14
CA ILE A 37 3.00 -0.28 10.47
C ILE A 37 4.50 -0.11 10.13
N VAL A 38 4.79 0.56 9.01
CA VAL A 38 6.12 1.13 8.78
C VAL A 38 6.27 2.37 9.68
N GLU A 39 6.55 2.14 10.96
CA GLU A 39 7.21 3.10 11.83
C GLU A 39 8.72 2.93 11.57
N ASP A 40 9.25 3.72 10.64
CA ASP A 40 10.69 4.00 10.43
C ASP A 40 11.67 2.89 10.02
N ARG A 41 11.36 1.59 10.06
CA ARG A 41 12.36 0.54 9.75
C ARG A 41 12.00 -0.39 8.61
N ARG A 42 12.15 0.15 7.39
CA ARG A 42 12.79 -0.46 6.21
C ARG A 42 12.50 0.43 5.01
N LEU A 43 13.22 1.56 4.92
CA LEU A 43 13.31 2.44 3.75
C LEU A 43 13.87 1.74 2.47
N THR A 44 13.87 0.41 2.42
CA THR A 44 14.54 -0.42 1.41
C THR A 44 13.65 -1.55 0.88
N ALA A 45 12.36 -1.57 1.23
CA ALA A 45 11.43 -2.52 0.63
C ALA A 45 10.43 -1.74 -0.21
N ASP A 46 10.56 -1.86 -1.53
CA ASP A 46 9.51 -1.59 -2.49
C ASP A 46 8.29 -2.45 -2.14
N ILE A 47 7.18 -1.79 -1.79
CA ILE A 47 5.92 -2.50 -1.52
C ILE A 47 5.23 -2.72 -2.86
N ASP A 48 5.28 -3.95 -3.36
CA ASP A 48 4.51 -4.33 -4.55
C ASP A 48 3.02 -4.37 -4.24
N ALA A 49 2.24 -3.70 -5.07
CA ALA A 49 0.81 -3.55 -4.85
C ALA A 49 -0.01 -3.41 -6.14
N VAL A 50 -1.30 -3.70 -6.04
CA VAL A 50 -2.29 -3.38 -7.08
C VAL A 50 -3.22 -2.31 -6.54
N PHE A 51 -3.42 -1.25 -7.32
CA PHE A 51 -4.22 -0.08 -6.93
C PHE A 51 -5.55 -0.05 -7.67
N GLU A 52 -6.61 0.36 -6.97
CA GLU A 52 -7.90 0.68 -7.56
C GLU A 52 -8.53 1.88 -6.81
N PRO A 53 -8.69 3.06 -7.44
CA PRO A 53 -8.30 3.41 -8.82
C PRO A 53 -6.78 3.64 -8.98
N ASN A 54 -6.20 3.19 -10.10
CA ASN A 54 -4.74 3.24 -10.31
C ASN A 54 -4.20 4.68 -10.39
N ASP A 55 -4.72 5.50 -11.30
CA ASP A 55 -4.17 6.84 -11.58
C ASP A 55 -4.17 7.75 -10.34
N ALA A 56 -5.25 7.75 -9.56
CA ALA A 56 -5.36 8.62 -8.39
C ALA A 56 -4.41 8.19 -7.27
N VAL A 57 -4.25 6.88 -7.05
CA VAL A 57 -3.33 6.34 -6.05
C VAL A 57 -1.89 6.58 -6.49
N ALA A 58 -1.54 6.28 -7.74
CA ALA A 58 -0.20 6.49 -8.28
C ALA A 58 0.23 7.97 -8.19
N ALA A 59 -0.67 8.90 -8.54
CA ALA A 59 -0.38 10.32 -8.44
C ALA A 59 -0.15 10.79 -6.98
N GLU A 60 -0.85 10.20 -6.01
CA GLU A 60 -0.63 10.53 -4.59
C GLU A 60 0.63 9.89 -4.03
N VAL A 61 0.94 8.66 -4.44
CA VAL A 61 2.20 7.98 -4.09
C VAL A 61 3.41 8.80 -4.54
N GLU A 62 3.38 9.36 -5.76
CA GLU A 62 4.43 10.23 -6.28
C GLU A 62 4.53 11.55 -5.50
N ARG A 63 3.39 12.18 -5.16
CA ARG A 63 3.38 13.38 -4.31
C ARG A 63 3.97 13.11 -2.94
N MET A 64 3.58 11.99 -2.31
CA MET A 64 4.11 11.58 -1.01
C MET A 64 5.60 11.28 -1.06
N ALA A 65 6.09 10.65 -2.14
CA ALA A 65 7.51 10.39 -2.31
C ALA A 65 8.33 11.69 -2.26
N ASN A 66 7.86 12.72 -2.97
CA ASN A 66 8.50 14.03 -2.96
C ASN A 66 8.36 14.75 -1.61
N ASP A 67 7.16 14.74 -1.00
CA ASP A 67 6.88 15.49 0.23
C ASP A 67 7.56 14.91 1.47
N LEU A 68 7.75 13.58 1.49
CA LEU A 68 8.21 12.82 2.66
C LEU A 68 9.61 12.23 2.45
N ASP A 69 10.29 12.56 1.35
CA ASP A 69 11.61 12.04 0.97
C ASP A 69 11.65 10.50 0.97
N LEU A 70 10.60 9.88 0.42
CA LEU A 70 10.51 8.42 0.26
C LEU A 70 11.12 8.01 -1.09
N PRO A 71 11.62 6.76 -1.22
CA PRO A 71 11.95 6.20 -2.52
C PRO A 71 10.79 6.36 -3.52
N PRO A 72 10.99 6.76 -4.78
CA PRO A 72 9.90 6.97 -5.75
C PRO A 72 9.00 5.76 -5.96
N ASP A 73 9.51 4.56 -5.71
CA ASP A 73 8.88 3.25 -5.84
C ASP A 73 8.53 2.60 -4.49
N TRP A 74 8.45 3.39 -3.41
CA TRP A 74 8.11 2.89 -2.07
C TRP A 74 6.77 2.11 -2.02
N LEU A 75 5.83 2.45 -2.90
CA LEU A 75 4.61 1.70 -3.18
C LEU A 75 4.46 1.56 -4.70
N ASN A 76 4.72 0.37 -5.21
CA ASN A 76 4.93 0.11 -6.63
C ASN A 76 3.82 -0.76 -7.22
N SER A 77 3.26 -0.39 -8.38
CA SER A 77 2.28 -1.21 -9.11
C SER A 77 2.82 -2.01 -10.29
N ASN A 78 4.14 -2.03 -10.50
CA ASN A 78 4.76 -2.74 -11.63
C ASN A 78 4.57 -4.26 -11.56
N ALA A 79 4.35 -4.82 -10.36
CA ALA A 79 4.06 -6.24 -10.19
C ALA A 79 2.62 -6.62 -10.59
N ALA A 80 1.71 -5.65 -10.81
CA ALA A 80 0.29 -5.92 -11.08
C ALA A 80 0.01 -6.92 -12.22
N PRO A 81 0.75 -6.95 -13.35
CA PRO A 81 0.54 -7.94 -14.41
C PRO A 81 0.80 -9.39 -14.00
N TRP A 82 1.61 -9.60 -12.96
CA TRP A 82 2.03 -10.91 -12.45
C TRP A 82 1.20 -11.36 -11.24
N ILE A 83 0.39 -10.47 -10.69
CA ILE A 83 -0.41 -10.72 -9.50
C ILE A 83 -1.78 -11.28 -9.91
N PRO A 84 -2.18 -12.46 -9.39
CA PRO A 84 -3.53 -12.96 -9.59
C PRO A 84 -4.57 -11.93 -9.12
N PRO A 85 -5.74 -11.84 -9.77
CA PRO A 85 -6.75 -10.85 -9.40
C PRO A 85 -7.05 -10.87 -7.89
N PRO A 86 -7.02 -9.72 -7.18
CA PRO A 86 -7.18 -9.67 -5.72
C PRO A 86 -8.46 -10.34 -5.19
N ARG A 87 -9.51 -10.39 -6.02
CA ARG A 87 -10.78 -11.06 -5.72
C ARG A 87 -10.67 -12.58 -5.58
N ARG A 88 -9.60 -13.19 -6.08
CA ARG A 88 -9.34 -14.64 -5.96
C ARG A 88 -8.63 -15.00 -4.65
N ASP A 89 -8.07 -14.02 -3.95
CA ASP A 89 -7.45 -14.23 -2.64
C ASP A 89 -8.47 -14.00 -1.52
N THR A 90 -9.21 -15.06 -1.19
CA THR A 90 -10.23 -15.05 -0.14
C THR A 90 -9.63 -15.09 1.27
N GLU A 91 -8.35 -15.43 1.39
CA GLU A 91 -7.61 -15.51 2.66
C GLU A 91 -6.80 -14.23 2.95
N ALA A 92 -6.92 -13.21 2.08
CA ALA A 92 -6.25 -11.92 2.27
C ALA A 92 -6.66 -11.25 3.59
N VAL A 93 -5.69 -10.68 4.30
CA VAL A 93 -5.96 -9.90 5.51
C VAL A 93 -6.41 -8.50 5.09
N VAL A 94 -7.58 -8.08 5.55
CA VAL A 94 -8.15 -6.76 5.22
C VAL A 94 -7.94 -5.81 6.39
N THR A 95 -7.36 -4.66 6.12
CA THR A 95 -7.24 -3.54 7.05
C THR A 95 -7.91 -2.31 6.43
N GLU A 96 -8.93 -1.80 7.11
CA GLU A 96 -9.63 -0.58 6.69
C GLU A 96 -9.10 0.60 7.48
N ILE A 97 -8.69 1.65 6.77
CA ILE A 97 -8.37 2.95 7.33
C ILE A 97 -9.13 4.03 6.54
N PRO A 98 -9.35 5.22 7.09
CA PRO A 98 -10.06 6.28 6.38
C PRO A 98 -9.43 6.56 5.00
N GLY A 99 -10.24 6.48 3.94
CA GLY A 99 -9.83 6.71 2.54
C GLY A 99 -9.04 5.58 1.87
N LEU A 100 -8.75 4.47 2.58
CA LEU A 100 -7.94 3.38 2.04
C LEU A 100 -8.32 2.02 2.64
N THR A 101 -8.67 1.08 1.77
CA THR A 101 -8.79 -0.34 2.11
C THR A 101 -7.53 -1.06 1.69
N ILE A 102 -6.80 -1.64 2.64
CA ILE A 102 -5.59 -2.41 2.39
C ILE A 102 -5.92 -3.90 2.46
N ARG A 103 -5.58 -4.64 1.42
CA ARG A 103 -5.70 -6.10 1.37
C ARG A 103 -4.29 -6.69 1.27
N THR A 104 -3.83 -7.34 2.31
CA THR A 104 -2.54 -8.03 2.32
C THR A 104 -2.72 -9.44 1.78
N ALA A 105 -1.92 -9.81 0.77
CA ALA A 105 -1.97 -11.12 0.15
C ALA A 105 -1.75 -12.26 1.16
N SER A 106 -2.51 -13.34 1.01
CA SER A 106 -2.33 -14.55 1.81
C SER A 106 -1.03 -15.29 1.44
N PRO A 107 -0.49 -16.12 2.34
CA PRO A 107 0.72 -16.91 2.05
C PRO A 107 0.64 -17.76 0.78
N ARG A 108 -0.57 -18.18 0.35
CA ARG A 108 -0.76 -18.95 -0.90
C ARG A 108 -0.36 -18.15 -2.14
N VAL A 109 -0.66 -16.85 -2.15
CA VAL A 109 -0.28 -15.95 -3.24
C VAL A 109 1.23 -15.66 -3.18
N LEU A 110 1.81 -15.62 -1.97
CA LEU A 110 3.25 -15.47 -1.77
C LEU A 110 4.06 -16.70 -2.21
N SER A 111 3.48 -17.91 -2.15
CA SER A 111 4.14 -19.17 -2.53
C SER A 111 4.15 -19.49 -4.04
N LEU A 112 3.60 -18.61 -4.88
CA LEU A 112 3.45 -18.83 -6.32
C LEU A 112 4.45 -18.03 -7.18
N GLN A 113 5.51 -17.47 -6.58
CA GLN A 113 6.53 -16.66 -7.28
C GLN A 113 7.76 -17.48 -7.67
#